data_AF-A0A1M6WTF4-F1
#
_entry.id   AF-A0A1M6WTF4-F1
#
_cell.length_a   1.000
_cell.length_b   1.000
_cell.length_c   1.000
_cell.angle_alpha   90.00
_cell.angle_beta   90.00
_cell.angle_gamma   90.00
#
_symmetry.space_group_name_H-M   'P 1'
#
loop_
_entity.id
_entity.type
_entity.pdbx_description
1 polymer ?
#
loop_
_entity_poly.entity_id
_entity_poly.type
_entity_poly.pdbx_seq_one_letter_code
_entity_poly.pdbx_strand_id
1 'polypeptide(L)'
;MAASSDSEFLSQKTDAELQFLVQHPDLYHPDLVYTARLELRRRGIRPDLLHEAHTESAPLPQAPDEVSYEEPSWWQRPGAVWVVVLAILLLGGVFYLQSRSASGQQDAAVTDTADDAPLVLQSVETHVIPSFDSLTRAQIAQEMRQLPAAERTRDTAATRRYRLLAERYWKAENQTLYVLERVNKAAADSTLPGQATTVLEEWRRLTKALVYDFSLTPVLAERMNVMRRGAYLRIELLQTMRSRYQGGEPVYDNYLTGLRDSATVMHEALLSRQKWIDGLRRGTSL
;
A
#
# COMPACT_ATOMS: atom_id res chain seq x y z
N MET A 1 13.98 -9.99 10.88
CA MET A 1 15.22 -9.17 10.81
C MET A 1 16.04 -9.48 9.53
N ALA A 2 15.42 -9.43 8.34
CA ALA A 2 16.12 -9.66 7.05
C ALA A 2 16.19 -8.38 6.17
N ALA A 3 15.54 -7.29 6.56
CA ALA A 3 15.61 -6.03 5.81
C ALA A 3 16.97 -5.32 5.98
N SER A 4 17.70 -5.61 7.06
CA SER A 4 19.01 -5.00 7.34
C SER A 4 20.09 -5.51 6.38
N SER A 5 20.05 -6.79 6.00
CA SER A 5 21.04 -7.39 5.09
C SER A 5 20.91 -6.86 3.67
N ASP A 6 19.68 -6.60 3.19
CA ASP A 6 19.46 -6.15 1.82
C ASP A 6 19.88 -4.68 1.63
N SER A 7 19.62 -3.84 2.65
CA SER A 7 20.10 -2.45 2.65
C SER A 7 21.62 -2.36 2.75
N GLU A 8 22.26 -3.24 3.53
CA GLU A 8 23.72 -3.29 3.67
C GLU A 8 24.37 -3.80 2.37
N PHE A 9 23.78 -4.81 1.73
CA PHE A 9 24.20 -5.29 0.42
C PHE A 9 24.13 -4.19 -0.66
N LEU A 10 23.03 -3.44 -0.72
CA LEU A 10 22.87 -2.35 -1.70
C LEU A 10 23.79 -1.16 -1.42
N SER A 11 24.17 -0.93 -0.16
CA SER A 11 25.14 0.12 0.19
C SER A 11 26.54 -0.14 -0.36
N GLN A 12 26.90 -1.41 -0.59
CA GLN A 12 28.18 -1.82 -1.17
C GLN A 12 28.18 -1.83 -2.71
N LYS A 13 27.01 -1.68 -3.34
CA LYS A 13 26.88 -1.66 -4.81
C LYS A 13 27.32 -0.33 -5.39
N THR A 14 27.94 -0.39 -6.57
CA THR A 14 28.31 0.78 -7.36
C THR A 14 27.07 1.46 -7.94
N ASP A 15 27.19 2.74 -8.31
CA ASP A 15 26.08 3.50 -8.89
C ASP A 15 25.56 2.87 -10.19
N ALA A 16 26.47 2.34 -11.03
CA ALA A 16 26.13 1.64 -12.26
C ALA A 16 25.34 0.34 -11.99
N GLU A 17 25.71 -0.44 -10.97
CA GLU A 17 24.94 -1.63 -10.58
C GLU A 17 23.56 -1.28 -10.04
N LEU A 18 23.46 -0.25 -9.18
CA LEU A 18 22.17 0.22 -8.67
C LEU A 18 21.27 0.74 -9.81
N GLN A 19 21.87 1.39 -10.80
CA GLN A 19 21.17 1.88 -11.98
C GLN A 19 20.67 0.72 -12.87
N PHE A 20 21.49 -0.32 -13.06
CA PHE A 20 21.10 -1.53 -13.79
C PHE A 20 19.87 -2.21 -13.16
N LEU A 21 19.84 -2.30 -11.82
CA LEU A 21 18.69 -2.83 -11.08
C LEU A 21 17.39 -2.03 -11.34
N VAL A 22 17.51 -0.72 -11.52
CA VAL A 22 16.36 0.15 -11.79
C VAL A 22 15.93 0.12 -13.25
N GLN A 23 16.86 -0.10 -14.18
CA GLN A 23 16.62 -0.19 -15.62
C GLN A 23 15.95 -1.51 -16.04
N HIS A 24 16.18 -2.59 -15.28
CA HIS A 24 15.61 -3.92 -15.57
C HIS A 24 14.71 -4.42 -14.43
N PRO A 25 13.63 -3.70 -14.07
CA PRO A 25 12.81 -4.02 -12.91
C PRO A 25 12.10 -5.38 -13.01
N ASP A 26 11.92 -5.88 -14.24
CA ASP A 26 11.37 -7.16 -14.62
C ASP A 26 12.26 -8.37 -14.27
N LEU A 27 13.58 -8.15 -14.09
CA LEU A 27 14.53 -9.21 -13.74
C LEU A 27 14.74 -9.37 -12.23
N TYR A 28 14.17 -8.48 -11.41
CA TYR A 28 14.47 -8.39 -9.98
C TYR A 28 13.20 -8.31 -9.13
N HIS A 29 13.32 -8.60 -7.83
CA HIS A 29 12.21 -8.47 -6.89
C HIS A 29 11.83 -6.98 -6.73
N PRO A 30 10.52 -6.62 -6.69
CA PRO A 30 10.08 -5.22 -6.64
C PRO A 30 10.64 -4.44 -5.45
N ASP A 31 10.80 -5.10 -4.30
CA ASP A 31 11.39 -4.48 -3.10
C ASP A 31 12.85 -4.06 -3.32
N LEU A 32 13.63 -4.87 -4.05
CA LEU A 32 15.04 -4.61 -4.34
C LEU A 32 15.21 -3.42 -5.29
N VAL A 33 14.35 -3.36 -6.32
CA VAL A 33 14.25 -2.21 -7.25
C VAL A 33 13.88 -0.94 -6.49
N TYR A 34 12.92 -1.02 -5.56
CA TYR A 34 12.50 0.11 -4.74
C TYR A 34 13.64 0.63 -3.86
N THR A 35 14.36 -0.25 -3.15
CA THR A 35 15.51 0.13 -2.33
C THR A 35 16.67 0.68 -3.16
N ALA A 36 16.91 0.15 -4.36
CA ALA A 36 17.92 0.67 -5.27
C ALA A 36 17.58 2.11 -5.73
N ARG A 37 16.31 2.41 -6.02
CA ARG A 37 15.84 3.77 -6.32
C ARG A 37 16.07 4.72 -5.14
N LEU A 38 15.86 4.25 -3.91
CA LEU A 38 16.06 5.04 -2.70
C LEU A 38 17.54 5.37 -2.50
N GLU A 39 18.42 4.39 -2.67
CA GLU A 39 19.88 4.59 -2.56
C GLU A 39 20.43 5.50 -3.67
N LEU A 40 19.96 5.36 -4.92
CA LEU A 40 20.33 6.32 -5.99
C LEU A 40 19.93 7.76 -5.65
N ARG A 41 18.72 7.96 -5.10
CA ARG A 41 18.29 9.30 -4.64
C ARG A 41 19.15 9.81 -3.49
N ARG A 42 19.53 8.94 -2.55
CA ARG A 42 20.43 9.28 -1.44
C ARG A 42 21.81 9.73 -1.95
N ARG A 43 22.28 9.14 -3.04
CA ARG A 43 23.53 9.51 -3.72
C ARG A 43 23.38 10.70 -4.69
N GLY A 44 22.19 11.29 -4.79
CA GLY A 44 21.93 12.45 -5.65
C GLY A 44 21.74 12.13 -7.14
N ILE A 45 21.69 10.84 -7.51
CA ILE A 45 21.50 10.40 -8.90
C ILE A 45 20.00 10.29 -9.18
N ARG A 46 19.50 11.09 -10.13
CA ARG A 46 18.09 11.05 -10.55
C ARG A 46 17.91 9.99 -11.65
N PRO A 47 17.15 8.91 -11.41
CA PRO A 47 16.97 7.84 -12.39
C PRO A 47 16.23 8.28 -13.67
N ASP A 48 15.46 9.38 -13.59
CA ASP A 48 14.57 9.85 -14.66
C ASP A 48 15.25 10.60 -15.81
N LEU A 49 16.56 10.88 -15.75
CA LEU A 49 17.21 11.78 -16.71
C LEU A 49 18.01 11.11 -17.84
N LEU A 50 17.99 9.78 -17.98
CA LEU A 50 18.91 9.10 -18.92
C LEU A 50 18.20 8.19 -19.92
N HIS A 51 17.27 8.76 -20.68
CA HIS A 51 16.92 8.21 -22.00
C HIS A 51 17.66 8.90 -23.17
N GLU A 52 18.60 9.80 -22.87
CA GLU A 52 19.47 10.43 -23.88
C GLU A 52 20.89 10.57 -23.33
N ALA A 53 21.77 9.60 -23.61
CA ALA A 53 23.19 9.85 -23.87
C ALA A 53 23.88 8.53 -24.27
N HIS A 54 24.14 8.43 -25.57
CA HIS A 54 25.00 7.46 -26.23
C HIS A 54 26.50 7.73 -25.95
N THR A 55 27.32 6.68 -26.17
CA THR A 55 28.69 6.73 -26.70
C THR A 55 29.88 6.95 -25.74
N GLU A 56 30.57 5.84 -25.46
CA GLU A 56 31.99 5.59 -25.79
C GLU A 56 33.03 6.67 -25.45
N SER A 57 33.95 6.36 -24.51
CA SER A 57 35.42 6.32 -24.73
C SER A 57 36.20 6.27 -23.40
N ALA A 58 37.25 5.45 -23.39
CA ALA A 58 38.18 5.20 -22.28
C ALA A 58 39.34 6.25 -22.23
N PRO A 59 40.46 6.05 -21.50
CA PRO A 59 40.80 6.73 -20.22
C PRO A 59 42.13 7.54 -20.23
N LEU A 60 42.49 8.08 -19.04
CA LEU A 60 43.79 8.69 -18.56
C LEU A 60 43.85 10.25 -18.55
N PRO A 61 44.78 10.89 -17.79
CA PRO A 61 45.41 10.59 -16.50
C PRO A 61 45.32 11.78 -15.49
N GLN A 62 45.81 11.55 -14.26
CA GLN A 62 45.84 12.46 -13.10
C GLN A 62 46.51 13.83 -13.34
N ALA A 63 45.99 14.87 -12.67
CA ALA A 63 46.73 16.05 -12.20
C ALA A 63 46.13 16.56 -10.85
N PRO A 64 46.94 17.14 -9.95
CA PRO A 64 46.57 17.43 -8.57
C PRO A 64 46.08 18.88 -8.34
N ASP A 65 45.60 19.10 -7.11
CA ASP A 65 45.26 20.36 -6.43
C ASP A 65 43.87 20.95 -6.67
N GLU A 66 43.04 20.94 -5.61
CA GLU A 66 42.41 22.17 -5.11
C GLU A 66 41.78 21.94 -3.72
N VAL A 67 42.31 22.66 -2.73
CA VAL A 67 41.71 22.80 -1.40
C VAL A 67 40.43 23.63 -1.58
N SER A 68 39.28 22.97 -1.60
CA SER A 68 37.97 23.63 -1.63
C SER A 68 37.58 24.08 -0.22
N TYR A 69 37.43 25.38 -0.04
CA TYR A 69 36.91 26.00 1.17
C TYR A 69 35.44 25.62 1.32
N GLU A 70 35.10 24.79 2.31
CA GLU A 70 33.69 24.55 2.67
C GLU A 70 33.07 25.86 3.19
N GLU A 71 32.18 26.47 2.40
CA GLU A 71 31.33 27.55 2.88
C GLU A 71 30.35 26.99 3.94
N PRO A 72 30.22 27.65 5.11
CA PRO A 72 29.32 27.19 6.16
C PRO A 72 27.86 27.28 5.69
N SER A 73 27.20 26.13 5.66
CA SER A 73 25.79 25.97 5.34
C SER A 73 24.91 27.00 6.08
N TRP A 74 24.12 27.76 5.33
CA TRP A 74 23.29 28.88 5.82
C TRP A 74 22.24 28.52 6.89
N TRP A 75 22.04 27.21 7.11
CA TRP A 75 21.11 26.61 8.07
C TRP A 75 21.61 26.71 9.53
N GLN A 76 22.89 26.99 9.76
CA GLN A 76 23.46 27.17 11.10
C GLN A 76 23.29 28.60 11.66
N ARG A 77 22.70 29.52 10.89
CA ARG A 77 22.46 30.88 11.37
C ARG A 77 21.25 30.89 12.32
N PRO A 78 21.35 31.47 13.52
CA PRO A 78 20.25 31.50 14.50
C PRO A 78 18.99 32.24 14.01
N GLY A 79 19.07 32.95 12.88
CA GLY A 79 17.91 33.55 12.19
C GLY A 79 17.10 32.59 11.32
N ALA A 80 17.64 31.45 10.90
CA ALA A 80 16.95 30.51 9.99
C ALA A 80 15.73 29.85 10.64
N VAL A 81 15.77 29.64 11.96
CA VAL A 81 14.64 29.07 12.73
C VAL A 81 13.42 30.00 12.69
N TRP A 82 13.64 31.32 12.75
CA TRP A 82 12.55 32.30 12.68
C TRP A 82 11.88 32.35 11.30
N VAL A 83 12.64 32.10 10.23
CA VAL A 83 12.07 32.04 8.86
C VAL A 83 11.16 30.81 8.71
N VAL A 84 11.55 29.66 9.27
CA VAL A 84 10.74 28.44 9.24
C VAL A 84 9.45 28.61 10.07
N VAL A 85 9.54 29.22 11.25
CA VAL A 85 8.37 29.49 12.10
C VAL A 85 7.41 30.48 11.41
N LEU A 86 7.93 31.52 10.76
CA LEU A 86 7.11 32.48 10.02
C LEU A 86 6.43 31.82 8.81
N ALA A 87 7.13 30.92 8.10
CA ALA A 87 6.56 30.16 6.99
C ALA A 87 5.42 29.22 7.43
N ILE A 88 5.58 28.55 8.58
CA ILE A 88 4.54 27.68 9.16
C ILE A 88 3.33 28.52 9.60
N LEU A 89 3.54 29.69 10.21
CA LEU A 89 2.45 30.60 10.60
C LEU A 89 1.72 31.17 9.39
N LEU A 90 2.42 31.52 8.30
CA LEU A 90 1.80 31.98 7.06
C LEU A 90 0.99 30.85 6.38
N LEU A 91 1.53 29.62 6.30
CA LEU A 91 0.77 28.48 5.77
C LEU A 91 -0.46 28.16 6.62
N GLY A 92 -0.31 28.16 7.95
CA GLY A 92 -1.42 27.95 8.88
C GLY A 92 -2.50 29.03 8.77
N GLY A 93 -2.10 30.30 8.59
CA GLY A 93 -3.01 31.43 8.39
C GLY A 93 -3.79 31.36 7.09
N VAL A 94 -3.15 30.97 5.98
CA VAL A 94 -3.82 30.77 4.69
C VAL A 94 -4.80 29.60 4.76
N PHE A 95 -4.44 28.50 5.43
CA PHE A 95 -5.33 27.36 5.62
C PHE A 95 -6.54 27.71 6.50
N TYR A 96 -6.32 28.51 7.55
CA TYR A 96 -7.39 29.00 8.42
C TYR A 96 -8.38 29.92 7.67
N LEU A 97 -7.89 30.81 6.82
CA LEU A 97 -8.73 31.69 6.00
C LEU A 97 -9.50 30.90 4.92
N GLN A 98 -8.88 29.92 4.26
CA GLN A 98 -9.59 29.04 3.31
C GLN A 98 -10.66 28.20 4.00
N SER A 99 -10.41 27.73 5.23
CA SER A 99 -11.41 26.97 5.98
C SER A 99 -12.62 27.82 6.40
N ARG A 100 -12.45 29.14 6.60
CA ARG A 100 -13.59 30.06 6.83
C ARG A 100 -14.35 30.42 5.56
N SER A 101 -13.68 30.55 4.41
CA SER A 101 -14.37 30.79 3.13
C SER A 101 -15.24 29.62 2.68
N ALA A 102 -14.95 28.40 3.13
CA ALA A 102 -15.79 27.22 2.90
C ALA A 102 -17.06 27.17 3.76
N SER A 103 -17.23 28.07 4.74
CA SER A 103 -18.37 28.10 5.66
C SER A 103 -19.30 29.31 5.46
N GLY A 104 -19.08 30.14 4.44
CA GLY A 104 -19.75 31.44 4.28
C GLY A 104 -20.59 31.65 3.01
N GLN A 105 -20.83 30.60 2.20
CA GLN A 105 -21.58 30.71 0.94
C GLN A 105 -22.76 29.74 0.90
N GLN A 106 -23.68 29.89 1.85
CA GLN A 106 -25.07 29.44 1.73
C GLN A 106 -25.96 30.47 2.41
N ASP A 107 -25.96 31.71 1.91
CA ASP A 107 -27.09 32.61 2.08
C ASP A 107 -27.06 33.68 0.97
N ALA A 108 -28.21 33.84 0.31
CA ALA A 108 -28.57 34.87 -0.67
C ALA A 108 -27.97 34.81 -2.09
N ALA A 109 -28.64 34.06 -2.98
CA ALA A 109 -29.19 34.61 -4.22
C ALA A 109 -30.16 33.59 -4.85
N VAL A 110 -31.38 33.55 -4.34
CA VAL A 110 -32.51 32.99 -5.09
C VAL A 110 -32.84 34.01 -6.18
N THR A 111 -32.21 33.87 -7.34
CA THR A 111 -32.80 34.36 -8.58
C THR A 111 -33.88 33.38 -8.97
N ASP A 112 -35.10 33.88 -8.82
CA ASP A 112 -36.36 33.35 -9.29
C ASP A 112 -36.28 33.11 -10.81
N THR A 113 -35.89 31.90 -11.21
CA THR A 113 -36.27 31.33 -12.50
C THR A 113 -36.84 29.95 -12.23
N ALA A 114 -38.16 29.93 -12.17
CA ALA A 114 -39.00 28.76 -12.25
C ALA A 114 -38.44 27.70 -13.22
N ASP A 115 -38.06 26.56 -12.66
CA ASP A 115 -38.45 25.28 -13.22
C ASP A 115 -38.95 24.44 -12.04
N ASP A 116 -40.27 24.33 -11.96
CA ASP A 116 -41.05 23.73 -10.86
C ASP A 116 -40.98 22.20 -10.95
N ALA A 117 -39.75 21.66 -10.91
CA ALA A 117 -39.53 20.24 -10.73
C ALA A 117 -39.67 19.95 -9.23
N PRO A 118 -40.64 19.12 -8.82
CA PRO A 118 -40.81 18.81 -7.41
C PRO A 118 -39.51 18.22 -6.86
N LEU A 119 -39.08 18.70 -5.69
CA LEU A 119 -37.92 18.17 -4.96
C LEU A 119 -38.22 16.72 -4.55
N VAL A 120 -37.96 15.78 -5.45
CA VAL A 120 -38.18 14.35 -5.20
C VAL A 120 -37.02 13.87 -4.33
N LEU A 121 -37.31 13.59 -3.06
CA LEU A 121 -36.42 12.85 -2.18
C LEU A 121 -36.20 11.46 -2.78
N GLN A 122 -35.10 11.28 -3.49
CA GLN A 122 -34.69 9.96 -3.95
C GLN A 122 -34.20 9.18 -2.73
N SER A 123 -34.85 8.06 -2.41
CA SER A 123 -34.35 7.11 -1.44
C SER A 123 -33.02 6.55 -1.95
N VAL A 124 -31.91 6.97 -1.34
CA VAL A 124 -30.60 6.40 -1.63
C VAL A 124 -30.56 5.02 -0.98
N GLU A 125 -30.45 3.98 -1.79
CA GLU A 125 -30.36 2.61 -1.30
C GLU A 125 -29.05 2.42 -0.53
N THR A 126 -29.13 2.25 0.80
CA THR A 126 -27.96 2.03 1.64
C THR A 126 -27.74 0.53 1.83
N HIS A 127 -26.73 -0.02 1.18
CA HIS A 127 -26.32 -1.42 1.38
C HIS A 127 -25.29 -1.50 2.51
N VAL A 128 -25.68 -2.09 3.63
CA VAL A 128 -24.80 -2.30 4.80
C VAL A 128 -23.91 -3.53 4.56
N ILE A 129 -22.60 -3.36 4.79
CA ILE A 129 -21.65 -4.47 4.73
C ILE A 129 -21.88 -5.40 5.94
N PRO A 130 -22.10 -6.72 5.74
CA PRO A 130 -22.27 -7.66 6.85
C PRO A 130 -21.04 -7.75 7.77
N SER A 131 -21.20 -8.27 9.00
CA SER A 131 -20.08 -8.37 9.96
C SER A 131 -19.15 -9.56 9.74
N PHE A 132 -19.65 -10.67 9.16
CA PHE A 132 -18.91 -11.90 8.86
C PHE A 132 -18.24 -12.60 10.07
N ASP A 133 -18.69 -12.38 11.31
CA ASP A 133 -18.01 -12.89 12.52
C ASP A 133 -18.00 -14.43 12.62
N SER A 134 -19.05 -15.11 12.16
CA SER A 134 -19.11 -16.58 12.15
C SER A 134 -18.16 -17.18 11.12
N LEU A 135 -18.15 -16.63 9.90
CA LEU A 135 -17.27 -17.06 8.80
C LEU A 135 -15.80 -16.84 9.17
N THR A 136 -15.48 -15.66 9.71
CA THR A 136 -14.13 -15.29 10.17
C THR A 136 -13.62 -16.29 11.20
N ARG A 137 -14.43 -16.66 12.21
CA ARG A 137 -14.05 -17.67 13.20
C ARG A 137 -13.81 -19.05 12.59
N ALA A 138 -14.61 -19.45 11.61
CA ALA A 138 -14.45 -20.73 10.92
C ALA A 138 -13.15 -20.77 10.10
N GLN A 139 -12.84 -19.70 9.37
CA GLN A 139 -11.60 -19.56 8.59
C GLN A 139 -10.36 -19.59 9.48
N ILE A 140 -10.35 -18.85 10.59
CA ILE A 140 -9.26 -18.92 11.58
C ILE A 140 -9.12 -20.34 12.12
N ALA A 141 -10.21 -20.99 12.50
CA ALA A 141 -10.16 -22.35 13.01
C ALA A 141 -9.59 -23.33 11.97
N GLN A 142 -9.98 -23.19 10.69
CA GLN A 142 -9.43 -23.97 9.59
C GLN A 142 -7.93 -23.71 9.41
N GLU A 143 -7.53 -22.45 9.39
CA GLU A 143 -6.15 -22.04 9.24
C GLU A 143 -5.26 -22.60 10.36
N MET A 144 -5.72 -22.50 11.61
CA MET A 144 -5.02 -23.03 12.77
C MET A 144 -4.86 -24.56 12.73
N ARG A 145 -5.80 -25.30 12.11
CA ARG A 145 -5.66 -26.75 11.92
C ARG A 145 -4.54 -27.11 10.94
N GLN A 146 -4.20 -26.21 10.01
CA GLN A 146 -3.11 -26.42 9.04
C GLN A 146 -1.72 -26.24 9.65
N LEU A 147 -1.61 -25.74 10.88
CA LEU A 147 -0.34 -25.59 11.57
C LEU A 147 0.23 -26.96 12.01
N PRO A 148 1.58 -27.10 12.06
CA PRO A 148 2.21 -28.28 12.63
C PRO A 148 1.70 -28.58 14.05
N ALA A 149 1.62 -29.87 14.42
CA ALA A 149 1.09 -30.28 15.72
C ALA A 149 1.80 -29.60 16.90
N ALA A 150 3.12 -29.38 16.78
CA ALA A 150 3.93 -28.68 17.77
C ALA A 150 3.48 -27.23 18.05
N GLU A 151 2.94 -26.54 17.04
CA GLU A 151 2.42 -25.18 17.16
C GLU A 151 0.95 -25.15 17.58
N ARG A 152 0.18 -26.19 17.24
CA ARG A 152 -1.25 -26.29 17.57
C ARG A 152 -1.50 -26.52 19.06
N THR A 153 -0.67 -27.34 19.71
CA THR A 153 -0.88 -27.72 21.12
C THR A 153 -0.31 -26.69 22.10
N ARG A 154 0.57 -25.80 21.65
CA ARG A 154 1.16 -24.75 22.48
C ARG A 154 0.34 -23.47 22.39
N ASP A 155 -0.36 -23.12 23.45
CA ASP A 155 -0.99 -21.79 23.60
C ASP A 155 0.07 -20.76 24.00
N THR A 156 0.89 -20.35 23.03
CA THR A 156 1.94 -19.34 23.25
C THR A 156 1.40 -17.93 23.04
N ALA A 157 2.10 -16.94 23.60
CA ALA A 157 1.82 -15.53 23.31
C ALA A 157 1.92 -15.21 21.80
N ALA A 158 2.83 -15.86 21.07
CA ALA A 158 2.95 -15.72 19.61
C ALA A 158 1.71 -16.24 18.89
N THR A 159 1.19 -17.41 19.29
CA THR A 159 -0.04 -18.00 18.73
C THR A 159 -1.26 -17.12 18.98
N ARG A 160 -1.38 -16.52 20.17
CA ARG A 160 -2.49 -15.59 20.49
C ARG A 160 -2.42 -14.32 19.65
N ARG A 161 -1.23 -13.71 19.53
CA ARG A 161 -1.02 -12.52 18.69
C ARG A 161 -1.32 -12.81 17.22
N TYR A 162 -0.83 -13.95 16.73
CA TYR A 162 -1.14 -14.43 15.39
C TYR A 162 -2.64 -14.52 15.15
N ARG A 163 -3.39 -15.13 16.08
CA ARG A 163 -4.86 -15.27 15.99
C ARG A 163 -5.56 -13.90 15.88
N LEU A 164 -5.14 -12.92 16.66
CA LEU A 164 -5.70 -11.56 16.61
C LEU A 164 -5.43 -10.88 15.26
N LEU A 165 -4.25 -11.08 14.68
CA LEU A 165 -3.91 -10.54 13.36
C LEU A 165 -4.68 -11.27 12.25
N ALA A 166 -4.79 -12.59 12.33
CA ALA A 166 -5.58 -13.39 11.41
C ALA A 166 -7.07 -12.99 11.46
N GLU A 167 -7.61 -12.71 12.64
CA GLU A 167 -8.99 -12.21 12.78
C GLU A 167 -9.22 -10.89 12.04
N ARG A 168 -8.31 -9.93 12.21
CA ARG A 168 -8.36 -8.65 11.48
C ARG A 168 -8.24 -8.85 9.98
N TYR A 169 -7.34 -9.73 9.55
CA TYR A 169 -7.16 -10.09 8.14
C TYR A 169 -8.43 -10.69 7.55
N TRP A 170 -8.97 -11.75 8.16
CA TRP A 170 -10.14 -12.46 7.65
C TRP A 170 -11.40 -11.58 7.64
N LYS A 171 -11.55 -10.69 8.63
CA LYS A 171 -12.62 -9.70 8.62
C LYS A 171 -12.53 -8.77 7.40
N ALA A 172 -11.37 -8.16 7.16
CA ALA A 172 -11.16 -7.27 6.02
C ALA A 172 -11.29 -8.00 4.67
N GLU A 173 -10.79 -9.24 4.60
CA GLU A 173 -10.89 -10.11 3.43
C GLU A 173 -12.34 -10.45 3.10
N ASN A 174 -13.14 -10.90 4.07
CA ASN A 174 -14.54 -11.25 3.85
C ASN A 174 -15.37 -10.04 3.39
N GLN A 175 -15.12 -8.86 3.97
CA GLN A 175 -15.76 -7.63 3.51
C GLN A 175 -15.33 -7.23 2.09
N THR A 176 -14.06 -7.47 1.74
CA THR A 176 -13.57 -7.23 0.38
C THR A 176 -14.24 -8.16 -0.62
N LEU A 177 -14.33 -9.45 -0.30
CA LEU A 177 -15.00 -10.45 -1.14
C LEU A 177 -16.47 -10.09 -1.37
N TYR A 178 -17.16 -9.63 -0.33
CA TYR A 178 -18.53 -9.14 -0.45
C TYR A 178 -18.66 -7.98 -1.45
N VAL A 179 -17.79 -6.97 -1.35
CA VAL A 179 -17.79 -5.83 -2.27
C VAL A 179 -17.52 -6.31 -3.70
N LEU A 180 -16.52 -7.17 -3.92
CA LEU A 180 -16.21 -7.71 -5.25
C LEU A 180 -17.36 -8.53 -5.84
N GLU A 181 -18.03 -9.33 -5.02
CA GLU A 181 -19.20 -10.12 -5.42
C GLU A 181 -20.36 -9.21 -5.85
N ARG A 182 -20.58 -8.09 -5.17
CA ARG A 182 -21.61 -7.11 -5.57
C ARG A 182 -21.29 -6.46 -6.91
N VAL A 183 -20.04 -6.03 -7.12
CA VAL A 183 -19.61 -5.46 -8.39
C VAL A 183 -19.82 -6.45 -9.54
N ASN A 184 -19.56 -7.73 -9.31
CA ASN A 184 -19.78 -8.78 -10.32
C ASN A 184 -21.26 -9.04 -10.64
N LYS A 185 -22.17 -8.88 -9.66
CA LYS A 185 -23.58 -9.29 -9.79
C LYS A 185 -24.52 -8.17 -10.26
N ALA A 186 -24.27 -6.92 -9.92
CA ALA A 186 -25.28 -5.85 -10.03
C ALA A 186 -24.87 -4.65 -10.89
N ALA A 187 -23.68 -4.68 -11.51
CA ALA A 187 -22.93 -3.48 -11.89
C ALA A 187 -22.65 -2.59 -10.66
N ALA A 188 -21.53 -1.88 -10.65
CA ALA A 188 -21.16 -1.06 -9.51
C ALA A 188 -22.23 0.03 -9.24
N ASP A 189 -22.89 -0.04 -8.09
CA ASP A 189 -23.85 0.98 -7.65
C ASP A 189 -23.12 2.22 -7.07
N SER A 190 -23.86 3.29 -6.82
CA SER A 190 -23.32 4.53 -6.26
C SER A 190 -22.75 4.38 -4.85
N THR A 191 -23.00 3.25 -4.17
CA THR A 191 -22.48 2.97 -2.83
C THR A 191 -21.07 2.39 -2.86
N LEU A 192 -20.58 1.91 -4.02
CA LEU A 192 -19.29 1.27 -4.16
C LEU A 192 -18.12 2.09 -3.58
N PRO A 193 -17.96 3.39 -3.86
CA PRO A 193 -16.84 4.17 -3.32
C PRO A 193 -16.85 4.27 -1.80
N GLY A 194 -18.05 4.37 -1.21
CA GLY A 194 -18.23 4.38 0.24
C GLY A 194 -17.86 3.04 0.85
N GLN A 195 -18.37 1.94 0.28
CA GLN A 195 -18.05 0.59 0.74
C GLN A 195 -16.55 0.28 0.61
N ALA A 196 -15.93 0.61 -0.53
CA ALA A 196 -14.50 0.43 -0.74
C ALA A 196 -13.67 1.23 0.27
N THR A 197 -14.08 2.44 0.62
CA THR A 197 -13.40 3.27 1.63
C THR A 197 -13.48 2.65 3.02
N THR A 198 -14.65 2.16 3.43
CA THR A 198 -14.84 1.46 4.71
C THR A 198 -13.94 0.21 4.80
N VAL A 199 -13.90 -0.60 3.74
CA VAL A 199 -13.06 -1.80 3.72
C VAL A 199 -11.56 -1.45 3.71
N LEU A 200 -11.17 -0.39 2.99
CA LEU A 200 -9.79 0.11 3.01
C LEU A 200 -9.34 0.57 4.41
N GLU A 201 -10.24 1.10 5.23
CA GLU A 201 -9.91 1.43 6.62
C GLU A 201 -9.60 0.20 7.47
N GLU A 202 -10.35 -0.89 7.31
CA GLU A 202 -10.05 -2.16 7.98
C GLU A 202 -8.69 -2.72 7.55
N TRP A 203 -8.38 -2.66 6.26
CA TRP A 203 -7.04 -3.02 5.77
C TRP A 203 -5.93 -2.14 6.34
N ARG A 204 -6.14 -0.81 6.45
CA ARG A 204 -5.16 0.10 7.06
C ARG A 204 -4.94 -0.17 8.55
N ARG A 205 -6.01 -0.53 9.28
CA ARG A 205 -5.91 -0.94 10.69
C ARG A 205 -5.09 -2.22 10.85
N LEU A 206 -5.26 -3.18 9.93
CA LEU A 206 -4.43 -4.38 9.87
C LEU A 206 -2.97 -4.02 9.56
N THR A 207 -2.69 -3.28 8.48
CA THR A 207 -1.30 -2.99 8.08
C THR A 207 -0.56 -2.21 9.16
N LYS A 208 -1.22 -1.26 9.84
CA LYS A 208 -0.64 -0.58 11.02
C LYS A 208 -0.26 -1.56 12.13
N ALA A 209 -1.07 -2.60 12.36
CA ALA A 209 -0.74 -3.65 13.33
C ALA A 209 0.42 -4.54 12.84
N LEU A 210 0.53 -4.78 11.52
CA LEU A 210 1.59 -5.60 10.92
C LEU A 210 2.98 -4.95 10.89
N VAL A 211 3.08 -3.63 11.14
CA VAL A 211 4.36 -2.91 11.25
C VAL A 211 5.12 -3.30 12.52
N TYR A 212 4.41 -3.69 13.59
CA TYR A 212 5.05 -4.06 14.83
C TYR A 212 5.81 -5.39 14.66
N ASP A 213 7.07 -5.41 15.10
CA ASP A 213 7.87 -6.63 15.10
C ASP A 213 7.35 -7.55 16.20
N PHE A 214 6.73 -8.66 15.79
CA PHE A 214 6.29 -9.69 16.69
C PHE A 214 7.29 -10.84 16.63
N SER A 215 7.78 -11.25 17.80
CA SER A 215 8.52 -12.50 17.98
C SER A 215 7.60 -13.69 17.70
N LEU A 216 7.38 -13.99 16.43
CA LEU A 216 6.62 -15.13 15.93
C LEU A 216 7.57 -16.31 15.67
N THR A 217 7.04 -17.53 15.76
CA THR A 217 7.79 -18.69 15.28
C THR A 217 7.93 -18.62 13.76
N PRO A 218 8.95 -19.25 13.16
CA PRO A 218 9.19 -19.16 11.72
C PRO A 218 7.97 -19.53 10.86
N VAL A 219 7.21 -20.53 11.28
CA VAL A 219 5.99 -20.99 10.58
C VAL A 219 4.87 -19.93 10.63
N LEU A 220 4.68 -19.28 11.79
CA LEU A 220 3.70 -18.20 11.92
C LEU A 220 4.14 -16.94 11.17
N ALA A 221 5.44 -16.66 11.15
CA ALA A 221 6.01 -15.54 10.39
C ALA A 221 5.82 -15.71 8.88
N GLU A 222 6.01 -16.92 8.35
CA GLU A 222 5.77 -17.25 6.94
C GLU A 222 4.31 -17.00 6.55
N ARG A 223 3.35 -17.49 7.35
CA ARG A 223 1.92 -17.21 7.11
C ARG A 223 1.56 -15.74 7.25
N MET A 224 2.21 -15.03 8.20
CA MET A 224 2.07 -13.59 8.34
C MET A 224 2.51 -12.86 7.06
N ASN A 225 3.58 -13.32 6.41
CA ASN A 225 4.04 -12.73 5.14
C ASN A 225 3.02 -12.96 4.02
N VAL A 226 2.36 -14.13 3.98
CA VAL A 226 1.26 -14.39 3.03
C VAL A 226 0.09 -13.44 3.28
N MET A 227 -0.35 -13.27 4.53
CA MET A 227 -1.39 -12.29 4.89
C MET A 227 -1.00 -10.86 4.50
N ARG A 228 0.26 -10.47 4.74
CA ARG A 228 0.76 -9.14 4.38
C ARG A 228 0.71 -8.92 2.86
N ARG A 229 1.17 -9.89 2.07
CA ARG A 229 1.13 -9.82 0.60
C ARG A 229 -0.32 -9.78 0.08
N GLY A 230 -1.19 -10.62 0.62
CA GLY A 230 -2.63 -10.59 0.30
C GLY A 230 -3.26 -9.23 0.62
N ALA A 231 -2.96 -8.66 1.79
CA ALA A 231 -3.45 -7.35 2.19
C ALA A 231 -3.03 -6.24 1.23
N TYR A 232 -1.76 -6.21 0.79
CA TYR A 232 -1.30 -5.22 -0.18
C TYR A 232 -2.06 -5.33 -1.52
N LEU A 233 -2.21 -6.54 -2.05
CA LEU A 233 -2.96 -6.78 -3.29
C LEU A 233 -4.42 -6.32 -3.16
N ARG A 234 -5.08 -6.58 -2.02
CA ARG A 234 -6.46 -6.15 -1.76
C ARG A 234 -6.58 -4.64 -1.64
N ILE A 235 -5.62 -3.97 -0.98
CA ILE A 235 -5.59 -2.51 -0.87
C ILE A 235 -5.47 -1.88 -2.26
N GLU A 236 -4.51 -2.34 -3.07
CA GLU A 236 -4.27 -1.84 -4.43
C GLU A 236 -5.48 -2.05 -5.34
N LEU A 237 -6.08 -3.24 -5.29
CA LEU A 237 -7.31 -3.59 -5.99
C LEU A 237 -8.44 -2.62 -5.63
N LEU A 238 -8.73 -2.45 -4.34
CA LEU A 238 -9.82 -1.57 -3.86
C LEU A 238 -9.57 -0.09 -4.18
N GLN A 239 -8.32 0.38 -4.08
CA GLN A 239 -7.95 1.76 -4.42
C GLN A 239 -8.16 2.04 -5.91
N THR A 240 -7.66 1.15 -6.77
CA THR A 240 -7.78 1.30 -8.22
C THR A 240 -9.23 1.20 -8.65
N MET A 241 -9.96 0.20 -8.14
CA MET A 241 -11.38 0.00 -8.41
C MET A 241 -12.20 1.25 -8.04
N ARG A 242 -11.95 1.84 -6.86
CA ARG A 242 -12.61 3.07 -6.43
C ARG A 242 -12.26 4.25 -7.34
N SER A 243 -10.98 4.43 -7.67
CA SER A 243 -10.51 5.52 -8.53
C SER A 243 -11.15 5.45 -9.91
N ARG A 244 -11.22 4.26 -10.50
CA ARG A 244 -11.84 4.04 -11.83
C ARG A 244 -13.33 4.31 -11.83
N TYR A 245 -14.04 3.81 -10.82
CA TYR A 245 -15.46 4.10 -10.66
C TYR A 245 -15.73 5.61 -10.59
N GLN A 246 -14.92 6.34 -9.82
CA GLN A 246 -15.03 7.80 -9.71
C GLN A 246 -14.68 8.53 -11.01
N GLY A 247 -13.78 7.96 -11.82
CA GLY A 247 -13.42 8.47 -13.16
C GLY A 247 -14.40 8.09 -14.27
N GLY A 248 -15.44 7.30 -13.99
CA GLY A 248 -16.36 6.79 -15.01
C GLY A 248 -15.75 5.71 -15.92
N GLU A 249 -14.63 5.12 -15.51
CA GLU A 249 -13.98 4.03 -16.23
C GLU A 249 -14.59 2.67 -15.87
N PRO A 250 -14.47 1.65 -16.75
CA PRO A 250 -14.82 0.29 -16.41
C PRO A 250 -14.11 -0.18 -15.13
N VAL A 251 -14.91 -0.70 -14.19
CA VAL A 251 -14.44 -1.10 -12.85
C VAL A 251 -13.48 -2.28 -12.90
N TYR A 252 -13.59 -3.15 -13.91
CA TYR A 252 -12.68 -4.28 -14.13
C TYR A 252 -11.93 -4.13 -15.45
N ASP A 253 -10.64 -4.45 -15.39
CA ASP A 253 -9.77 -4.69 -16.52
C ASP A 253 -8.87 -5.90 -16.27
N ASN A 254 -7.96 -6.20 -17.20
CA ASN A 254 -7.04 -7.33 -17.07
C ASN A 254 -6.11 -7.19 -15.86
N TYR A 255 -5.70 -5.97 -15.52
CA TYR A 255 -4.82 -5.71 -14.38
C TYR A 255 -5.54 -5.98 -13.05
N LEU A 256 -6.76 -5.46 -12.86
CA LEU A 256 -7.54 -5.71 -11.65
C LEU A 256 -7.96 -7.17 -11.53
N THR A 257 -8.20 -7.84 -12.65
CA THR A 257 -8.41 -9.29 -12.67
C THR A 257 -7.17 -10.03 -12.17
N GLY A 258 -5.98 -9.67 -12.66
CA GLY A 258 -4.71 -10.23 -12.20
C GLY A 258 -4.45 -10.00 -10.71
N LEU A 259 -4.73 -8.80 -10.19
CA LEU A 259 -4.64 -8.51 -8.75
C LEU A 259 -5.61 -9.35 -7.92
N ARG A 260 -6.86 -9.46 -8.37
CA ARG A 260 -7.90 -10.26 -7.71
C ARG A 260 -7.50 -11.73 -7.66
N ASP A 261 -7.04 -12.27 -8.78
CA ASP A 261 -6.66 -13.68 -8.88
C ASP A 261 -5.41 -13.96 -8.03
N SER A 262 -4.42 -13.08 -8.05
CA SER A 262 -3.24 -13.15 -7.17
C SER A 262 -3.62 -13.12 -5.69
N ALA A 263 -4.53 -12.23 -5.28
CA ALA A 263 -5.01 -12.18 -3.91
C ALA A 263 -5.80 -13.45 -3.53
N THR A 264 -6.53 -14.04 -4.48
CA THR A 264 -7.25 -15.31 -4.29
C THR A 264 -6.29 -16.47 -4.07
N VAL A 265 -5.15 -16.50 -4.77
CA VAL A 265 -4.09 -17.49 -4.50
C VAL A 265 -3.54 -17.35 -3.07
N MET A 266 -3.32 -16.12 -2.59
CA MET A 266 -2.88 -15.89 -1.20
C MET A 266 -3.93 -16.36 -0.18
N HIS A 267 -5.21 -16.07 -0.44
CA HIS A 267 -6.33 -16.56 0.35
C HIS A 267 -6.35 -18.10 0.44
N GLU A 268 -6.24 -18.78 -0.71
CA GLU A 268 -6.21 -20.24 -0.75
C GLU A 268 -4.99 -20.83 -0.05
N ALA A 269 -3.83 -20.17 -0.14
CA ALA A 269 -2.60 -20.60 0.53
C ALA A 269 -2.74 -20.61 2.05
N LEU A 270 -3.48 -19.64 2.63
CA LEU A 270 -3.74 -19.61 4.06
C LEU A 270 -4.64 -20.76 4.51
N LEU A 271 -5.66 -21.08 3.71
CA LEU A 271 -6.66 -22.12 4.02
C LEU A 271 -6.22 -23.54 3.67
N SER A 272 -5.24 -23.70 2.78
CA SER A 272 -4.76 -25.00 2.29
C SER A 272 -3.24 -25.07 2.22
N ARG A 273 -2.63 -25.83 3.14
CA ARG A 273 -1.16 -26.00 3.18
C ARG A 273 -0.63 -26.72 1.94
N GLN A 274 -1.38 -27.71 1.44
CA GLN A 274 -0.92 -28.60 0.38
C GLN A 274 -0.81 -27.89 -0.97
N LYS A 275 -1.84 -27.10 -1.35
CA LYS A 275 -1.84 -26.37 -2.63
C LYS A 275 -0.69 -25.38 -2.75
N TRP A 276 -0.31 -24.74 -1.63
CA TRP A 276 0.79 -23.77 -1.62
C TRP A 276 2.15 -24.44 -1.83
N ILE A 277 2.42 -25.55 -1.12
CA ILE A 277 3.64 -26.34 -1.32
C ILE A 277 3.72 -26.85 -2.76
N ASP A 278 2.60 -27.36 -3.29
CA ASP A 278 2.56 -27.87 -4.67
C ASP A 278 2.68 -26.75 -5.71
N GLY A 279 2.27 -25.52 -5.40
CA GLY A 279 2.48 -24.34 -6.24
C GLY A 279 3.94 -23.92 -6.29
N LEU A 280 4.59 -23.79 -5.12
CA LEU A 280 6.03 -23.50 -5.03
C LEU A 280 6.89 -24.55 -5.74
N ARG A 281 6.52 -25.83 -5.58
CA ARG A 281 7.27 -26.95 -6.19
C ARG A 281 7.14 -27.00 -7.71
N ARG A 282 6.05 -26.46 -8.26
CA ARG A 282 5.82 -26.39 -9.72
C ARG A 282 6.54 -25.23 -10.39
N GLY A 283 7.29 -24.41 -9.64
CA GLY A 283 8.07 -23.33 -10.22
C GLY A 283 7.23 -22.29 -10.94
N THR A 284 5.93 -22.23 -10.66
CA THR A 284 5.08 -21.13 -11.09
C THR A 284 5.47 -19.91 -10.26
N SER A 285 6.52 -19.21 -10.69
CA SER A 285 6.73 -17.82 -10.34
C SER A 285 5.49 -17.07 -10.80
N LEU A 286 4.65 -16.69 -9.83
CA LEU A 286 3.60 -15.70 -10.01
C LEU A 286 4.22 -14.36 -10.41
#